data_AF-A0A9P7WR69-F1
#
_entry.id   AF-A0A9P7WR69-F1
#
_cell.length_a   1.000
_cell.length_b   1.000
_cell.length_c   1.000
_cell.angle_alpha   90.00
_cell.angle_beta   90.00
_cell.angle_gamma   90.00
#
_symmetry.space_group_name_H-M   'P 1'
#
loop_
_entity.id
_entity.type
_entity.pdbx_description
1 polymer ?
#
loop_
_entity_poly.entity_id
_entity_poly.type
_entity_poly.pdbx_seq_one_letter_code
_entity_poly.pdbx_strand_id
1 'polypeptide(L)'
;MGQDWRVLNLDAQKTYGGWGKLGEFLFDSTPEVLVSDLRIPNKISFEKIVKAARSTGASGWDTPQASEPWVPEGKCHLTYQPVEVIRTLFGFIDNPQDAISLSLTCYHLLECGLERIDQLLIAPIVHWAGHRLICIGDYSTNEDMPPGVLTPEE
;
A
#
# COMPACT_ATOMS: atom_id res chain seq x y z
N MET A 1 -13.52 -37.70 15.00
CA MET A 1 -13.82 -36.26 15.06
C MET A 1 -12.49 -35.54 15.10
N GLY A 2 -12.30 -34.49 14.31
CA GLY A 2 -11.06 -33.73 14.29
C GLY A 2 -11.29 -32.31 14.80
N GLN A 3 -10.21 -31.63 15.15
CA GLN A 3 -10.22 -30.26 15.65
C GLN A 3 -10.19 -29.29 14.48
N ASP A 4 -11.06 -28.28 14.53
CA ASP A 4 -11.03 -27.17 13.58
C ASP A 4 -10.06 -26.11 14.10
N TRP A 5 -9.46 -25.38 13.16
CA TRP A 5 -8.43 -24.40 13.46
C TRP A 5 -8.86 -23.03 12.95
N ARG A 6 -8.27 -22.00 13.56
CA ARG A 6 -8.47 -20.60 13.18
C ARG A 6 -7.15 -19.85 13.25
N VAL A 7 -6.99 -18.89 12.36
CA VAL A 7 -5.83 -17.99 12.35
C VAL A 7 -6.23 -16.65 12.99
N LEU A 8 -5.38 -16.18 13.90
CA LEU A 8 -5.51 -14.91 14.61
C LEU A 8 -4.31 -14.01 14.29
N ASN A 9 -4.59 -12.71 14.12
CA ASN A 9 -3.59 -11.66 14.20
C ASN A 9 -3.77 -10.91 15.52
N LEU A 10 -2.79 -11.04 16.40
CA LEU A 10 -2.84 -10.48 17.75
C LEU A 10 -2.76 -8.95 17.73
N ASP A 11 -1.87 -8.41 16.90
CA ASP A 11 -1.61 -6.97 16.85
C ASP A 11 -2.75 -6.19 16.16
N ALA A 12 -3.38 -6.81 15.16
CA ALA A 12 -4.55 -6.25 14.48
C ALA A 12 -5.87 -6.59 15.19
N GLN A 13 -5.86 -7.46 16.21
CA GLN A 13 -7.04 -8.00 16.89
C GLN A 13 -8.09 -8.56 15.91
N LYS A 14 -7.63 -9.30 14.89
CA LYS A 14 -8.47 -9.86 13.82
C LYS A 14 -8.33 -11.36 13.71
N THR A 15 -9.36 -12.02 13.17
CA THR A 15 -9.38 -13.45 12.86
C THR A 15 -9.94 -13.69 11.47
N TYR A 16 -9.49 -14.76 10.81
CA TYR A 16 -10.13 -15.26 9.60
C TYR A 16 -11.24 -16.29 9.86
N GLY A 17 -11.65 -16.50 11.11
CA GLY A 17 -12.68 -17.48 11.45
C GLY A 17 -12.18 -18.92 11.35
N GLY A 18 -13.11 -19.87 11.23
CA GLY A 18 -12.80 -21.31 11.19
C GLY A 18 -12.33 -21.75 9.80
N TRP A 19 -11.15 -22.35 9.74
CA TRP A 19 -10.50 -22.87 8.53
C TRP A 19 -10.69 -24.38 8.38
N GLY A 20 -11.42 -25.03 9.28
CA GLY A 20 -11.60 -26.48 9.28
C GLY A 20 -10.38 -27.20 9.84
N LYS A 21 -10.20 -28.47 9.49
CA LYS A 21 -9.14 -29.31 10.05
C LYS A 21 -7.78 -29.00 9.44
N LEU A 22 -6.73 -29.01 10.25
CA LEU A 22 -5.36 -28.71 9.81
C LEU A 22 -4.90 -29.53 8.60
N GLY A 23 -5.16 -30.83 8.59
CA GLY A 23 -4.77 -31.70 7.48
C GLY A 23 -5.62 -31.53 6.20
N GLU A 24 -6.71 -30.75 6.27
CA GLU A 24 -7.59 -30.46 5.14
C GLU A 24 -7.21 -29.10 4.53
N PHE A 25 -7.22 -28.03 5.33
CA PHE A 25 -7.00 -26.68 4.80
C PHE A 25 -5.53 -26.35 4.51
N LEU A 26 -4.57 -27.01 5.18
CA LEU A 26 -3.15 -26.69 4.92
C LEU A 26 -2.74 -27.00 3.47
N PHE A 27 -3.47 -27.91 2.82
CA PHE A 27 -3.21 -28.39 1.46
C PHE A 27 -4.26 -27.93 0.44
N ASP A 28 -5.22 -27.10 0.84
CA ASP A 28 -6.16 -26.45 -0.08
C ASP A 28 -5.73 -25.01 -0.38
N SER A 29 -6.59 -24.23 -1.04
CA SER A 29 -6.31 -22.82 -1.36
C SER A 29 -6.69 -21.84 -0.25
N THR A 30 -7.21 -22.30 0.89
CA THR A 30 -7.59 -21.46 2.04
C THR A 30 -6.41 -20.62 2.56
N PRO A 31 -5.17 -21.16 2.70
CA PRO A 31 -4.02 -20.35 3.14
C PRO A 31 -3.63 -19.24 2.17
N GLU A 32 -4.04 -19.28 0.91
CA GLU A 32 -3.72 -18.23 -0.07
C GLU A 32 -4.31 -16.87 0.33
N VAL A 33 -5.38 -16.84 1.14
CA VAL A 33 -5.95 -15.58 1.65
C VAL A 33 -4.98 -14.83 2.57
N LEU A 34 -4.05 -15.53 3.24
CA LEU A 34 -3.01 -14.88 4.05
C LEU A 34 -1.99 -14.15 3.17
N VAL A 35 -1.83 -14.57 1.92
CA VAL A 35 -0.83 -13.99 1.02
C VAL A 35 -1.18 -12.53 0.73
N SER A 36 -2.46 -12.15 0.64
CA SER A 36 -2.83 -10.74 0.45
C SER A 36 -2.45 -9.86 1.65
N ASP A 37 -2.64 -10.36 2.86
CA ASP A 37 -2.45 -9.59 4.09
C ASP A 37 -0.99 -9.59 4.56
N LEU A 38 -0.23 -10.64 4.24
CA LEU A 38 1.22 -10.73 4.51
C LEU A 38 2.09 -10.01 3.47
N ARG A 39 1.52 -9.56 2.34
CA ARG A 39 2.28 -8.80 1.34
C ARG A 39 2.74 -7.48 1.91
N ILE A 40 4.02 -7.17 1.70
CA ILE A 40 4.57 -5.82 1.88
C ILE A 40 4.54 -5.13 0.52
N PRO A 41 3.69 -4.13 0.31
CA PRO A 41 3.65 -3.40 -0.94
C PRO A 41 4.94 -2.62 -1.07
N ASN A 42 5.50 -2.72 -2.26
CA ASN A 42 6.66 -1.93 -2.60
C ASN A 42 6.21 -0.48 -2.72
N LYS A 43 6.88 0.44 -2.02
CA LYS A 43 6.63 1.86 -2.22
C LYS A 43 6.82 2.21 -3.69
N ILE A 44 5.93 3.04 -4.21
CA ILE A 44 6.05 3.51 -5.57
C ILE A 44 7.28 4.42 -5.63
N SER A 45 8.24 4.06 -6.50
CA SER A 45 9.47 4.83 -6.66
C SER A 45 9.37 5.71 -7.89
N PHE A 46 9.48 7.03 -7.67
CA PHE A 46 9.57 8.03 -8.75
C PHE A 46 10.60 7.64 -9.80
N GLU A 47 11.81 7.29 -9.37
CA GLU A 47 12.92 6.94 -10.25
C GLU A 47 12.59 5.74 -11.16
N LYS A 48 11.91 4.73 -10.62
CA LYS A 48 11.50 3.56 -11.41
C LYS A 48 10.47 3.94 -12.47
N ILE A 49 9.49 4.78 -12.13
CA ILE A 49 8.47 5.26 -13.08
C ILE A 49 9.13 6.10 -14.17
N VAL A 50 9.98 7.06 -13.80
CA VAL A 50 10.72 7.91 -14.74
C VAL A 50 11.59 7.08 -15.68
N LYS A 51 12.31 6.09 -15.14
CA LYS A 51 13.14 5.17 -15.95
C LYS A 51 12.29 4.37 -16.93
N ALA A 52 11.13 3.86 -16.50
CA ALA A 52 10.21 3.12 -17.37
C ALA A 52 9.63 4.01 -18.49
N ALA A 53 9.21 5.23 -18.16
CA ALA A 53 8.69 6.18 -19.15
C ALA A 53 9.74 6.58 -20.19
N ARG A 54 11.00 6.78 -19.78
CA ARG A 54 12.11 7.05 -20.72
C ARG A 54 12.42 5.87 -21.62
N SER A 55 12.37 4.65 -21.08
CA SER A 55 12.62 3.42 -21.86
C SER A 55 11.55 3.13 -22.93
N THR A 56 10.36 3.70 -22.79
CA THR A 56 9.24 3.54 -23.74
C THR A 56 9.21 4.63 -24.82
N GLY A 57 10.20 5.53 -24.86
CA GLY A 57 10.30 6.56 -25.89
C GLY A 57 9.33 7.73 -25.72
N ALA A 58 8.81 7.95 -24.50
CA ALA A 58 7.98 9.12 -24.20
C ALA A 58 8.83 10.40 -24.24
N SER A 59 8.95 11.01 -25.42
CA SER A 59 9.78 12.20 -25.69
C SER A 59 9.28 13.50 -25.06
N GLY A 60 8.07 13.50 -24.46
CA GLY A 60 7.53 14.65 -23.71
C GLY A 60 7.92 14.69 -22.23
N TRP A 61 8.68 13.68 -21.77
CA TRP A 61 9.11 13.51 -20.39
C TRP A 61 10.59 13.91 -20.25
N ASP A 62 10.93 15.13 -20.63
CA ASP A 62 12.23 15.74 -20.33
C ASP A 62 12.13 16.72 -19.15
N THR A 63 13.09 16.64 -18.23
CA THR A 63 13.15 17.49 -17.03
C THR A 63 13.34 18.96 -17.47
N PRO A 64 12.50 19.92 -17.04
CA PRO A 64 12.73 21.32 -17.36
C PRO A 64 14.06 21.78 -16.77
N GLN A 65 14.96 22.33 -17.61
CA GLN A 65 16.17 23.00 -17.11
C GLN A 65 15.76 24.25 -16.32
N ALA A 66 16.26 24.37 -15.09
CA ALA A 66 15.89 25.36 -14.09
C ALA A 66 16.33 26.82 -14.40
N SER A 67 16.64 27.16 -15.65
CA SER A 67 17.40 28.37 -15.98
C SER A 67 16.64 29.47 -16.75
N GLU A 68 15.31 29.41 -16.92
CA GLU A 68 14.58 30.51 -17.60
C GLU A 68 13.48 31.14 -16.72
N PRO A 69 13.64 32.43 -16.32
CA PRO A 69 12.69 33.17 -15.46
C PRO A 69 11.41 33.67 -16.17
N TRP A 70 11.16 33.27 -17.41
CA TRP A 70 10.01 33.75 -18.18
C TRP A 70 8.96 32.65 -18.27
N VAL A 71 7.72 32.92 -17.85
CA VAL A 71 6.58 32.02 -18.08
C VAL A 71 6.28 32.10 -19.57
N PRO A 72 6.63 31.10 -20.39
CA PRO A 72 6.31 31.13 -21.81
C PRO A 72 4.79 31.03 -21.94
N GLU A 73 4.21 31.87 -22.80
CA GLU A 73 2.79 31.78 -23.16
C GLU A 73 2.46 30.31 -23.52
N GLY A 74 1.50 29.73 -22.79
CA GLY A 74 1.08 28.34 -23.00
C GLY A 74 1.53 27.32 -21.94
N LYS A 75 2.27 27.71 -20.88
CA LYS A 75 2.48 26.81 -19.73
C LYS A 75 1.31 26.82 -18.74
N CYS A 76 1.04 25.65 -18.15
CA CYS A 76 -0.04 25.45 -17.19
C CYS A 76 0.21 26.26 -15.89
N HIS A 77 -0.70 27.17 -15.54
CA HIS A 77 -0.61 27.97 -14.31
C HIS A 77 -0.53 27.13 -13.03
N LEU A 78 -1.01 25.88 -13.08
CA LEU A 78 -0.99 24.95 -11.96
C LEU A 78 0.44 24.52 -11.59
N THR A 79 1.32 24.29 -12.57
CA THR A 79 2.69 23.80 -12.32
C THR A 79 3.64 24.88 -11.82
N TYR A 80 3.20 26.14 -11.79
CA TYR A 80 3.94 27.27 -11.24
C TYR A 80 3.55 27.60 -9.80
N GLN A 81 2.55 26.91 -9.25
CA GLN A 81 2.17 27.07 -7.86
C GLN A 81 3.22 26.45 -6.93
N PRO A 82 3.31 26.92 -5.68
CA PRO A 82 4.12 26.25 -4.67
C PRO A 82 3.73 24.79 -4.51
N VAL A 83 4.71 23.92 -4.23
CA VAL A 83 4.52 22.48 -4.08
C VAL A 83 3.45 22.14 -3.03
N GLU A 84 3.31 22.98 -2.01
CA GLU A 84 2.31 22.85 -0.94
C GLU A 84 0.89 23.01 -1.48
N VAL A 85 0.65 23.94 -2.41
CA VAL A 85 -0.65 24.17 -3.04
C VAL A 85 -1.01 22.98 -3.92
N ILE A 86 -0.04 22.49 -4.69
CA ILE A 86 -0.21 21.30 -5.54
C ILE A 86 -0.50 20.06 -4.70
N ARG A 87 0.25 19.84 -3.62
CA ARG A 87 0.00 18.74 -2.67
C ARG A 87 -1.37 18.87 -2.00
N THR A 88 -1.80 20.08 -1.68
CA THR A 88 -3.15 20.33 -1.14
C THR A 88 -4.23 19.94 -2.15
N LEU A 89 -4.05 20.25 -3.45
CA LEU A 89 -4.94 19.79 -4.52
C LEU A 89 -5.02 18.26 -4.56
N PHE A 90 -3.88 17.57 -4.53
CA PHE A 90 -3.84 16.11 -4.46
C PHE A 90 -4.55 15.57 -3.20
N GLY A 91 -4.48 16.29 -2.09
CA GLY A 91 -5.19 15.95 -0.85
C GLY A 91 -6.71 15.90 -0.99
N PHE A 92 -7.30 16.59 -1.98
CA PHE A 92 -8.74 16.52 -2.28
C PHE A 92 -9.13 15.37 -3.22
N ILE A 93 -8.16 14.62 -3.74
CA ILE A 93 -8.43 13.50 -4.65
C ILE A 93 -8.50 12.22 -3.84
N ASP A 94 -9.67 11.58 -3.80
CA ASP A 94 -9.89 10.33 -3.07
C ASP A 94 -9.83 9.09 -3.96
N ASN A 95 -9.99 9.25 -5.27
CA ASN A 95 -9.89 8.16 -6.22
C ASN A 95 -8.43 7.99 -6.68
N PRO A 96 -7.80 6.82 -6.50
CA PRO A 96 -6.43 6.59 -6.94
C PRO A 96 -6.25 6.78 -8.45
N GLN A 97 -7.25 6.43 -9.25
CA GLN A 97 -7.18 6.59 -10.71
C GLN A 97 -7.06 8.07 -11.10
N ASP A 98 -7.84 8.94 -10.46
CA ASP A 98 -7.81 10.39 -10.74
C ASP A 98 -6.46 11.00 -10.32
N ALA A 99 -5.92 10.56 -9.17
CA ALA A 99 -4.61 10.99 -8.70
C ALA A 99 -3.49 10.57 -9.66
N ILE A 100 -3.55 9.33 -10.17
CA ILE A 100 -2.61 8.84 -11.18
C ILE A 100 -2.76 9.62 -12.48
N SER A 101 -3.98 9.79 -12.98
CA SER A 101 -4.23 10.52 -14.23
C SER A 101 -3.71 11.95 -14.18
N LEU A 102 -3.93 12.68 -13.08
CA LEU A 102 -3.39 14.02 -12.88
C LEU A 102 -1.86 14.00 -12.80
N SER A 103 -1.30 13.06 -12.04
CA SER A 103 0.15 12.92 -11.87
C SER A 103 0.88 12.65 -13.18
N LEU A 104 0.29 11.84 -14.07
CA LEU A 104 0.90 11.47 -15.35
C LEU A 104 0.88 12.60 -16.40
N THR A 105 0.27 13.74 -16.10
CA THR A 105 0.27 14.89 -17.03
C THR A 105 1.64 15.58 -17.13
N CYS A 106 2.45 15.59 -16.07
CA CYS A 106 3.83 16.09 -16.10
C CYS A 106 4.67 15.61 -14.90
N TYR A 107 6.00 15.71 -15.00
CA TYR A 107 6.91 15.28 -13.92
C TYR A 107 6.68 15.96 -12.59
N HIS A 108 6.44 17.27 -12.61
CA HIS A 108 6.27 18.03 -11.39
C HIS A 108 5.02 17.57 -10.63
N LEU A 109 3.92 17.32 -11.35
CA LEU A 109 2.70 16.79 -10.75
C LEU A 109 2.87 15.33 -10.30
N LEU A 110 3.62 14.51 -11.06
CA LEU A 110 3.97 13.16 -10.63
C LEU A 110 4.73 13.17 -9.31
N GLU A 111 5.80 13.95 -9.20
CA GLU A 111 6.60 14.06 -7.98
C GLU A 111 5.76 14.56 -6.80
N CYS A 112 4.88 15.55 -7.01
CA CYS A 112 4.00 16.08 -5.98
C CYS A 112 2.90 15.08 -5.57
N GLY A 113 2.38 14.30 -6.51
CA GLY A 113 1.23 13.41 -6.33
C GLY A 113 1.58 12.02 -5.80
N LEU A 114 2.85 11.60 -5.89
CA LEU A 114 3.28 10.25 -5.50
C LEU A 114 2.91 9.87 -4.07
N GLU A 115 3.11 10.79 -3.11
CA GLU A 115 2.77 10.52 -1.71
C GLU A 115 1.27 10.24 -1.54
N ARG A 116 0.42 10.99 -2.24
CA ARG A 116 -1.02 10.76 -2.22
C ARG A 116 -1.39 9.45 -2.90
N ILE A 117 -0.76 9.12 -4.02
CA ILE A 117 -0.99 7.85 -4.72
C ILE A 117 -0.61 6.68 -3.80
N ASP A 118 0.55 6.75 -3.14
CA ASP A 118 0.96 5.76 -2.13
C ASP A 118 -0.10 5.67 -1.02
N GLN A 119 -0.56 6.79 -0.47
CA GLN A 119 -1.62 6.78 0.55
C GLN A 119 -2.93 6.15 0.06
N LEU A 120 -3.32 6.35 -1.20
CA LEU A 120 -4.58 5.81 -1.74
C LEU A 120 -4.47 4.33 -2.13
N LEU A 121 -3.29 3.87 -2.56
CA LEU A 121 -3.08 2.50 -3.03
C LEU A 121 -2.53 1.57 -1.95
N ILE A 122 -1.65 2.06 -1.10
CA ILE A 122 -0.90 1.27 -0.13
C ILE A 122 -1.54 1.35 1.26
N ALA A 123 -1.91 2.54 1.73
CA ALA A 123 -2.39 2.70 3.11
C ALA A 123 -3.70 1.93 3.45
N PRO A 124 -4.65 1.71 2.52
CA PRO A 124 -5.86 0.92 2.82
C PRO A 124 -5.58 -0.57 2.98
N ILE A 125 -4.40 -1.04 2.57
CA ILE A 125 -4.05 -2.45 2.72
C ILE A 125 -3.65 -2.66 4.18
N VAL A 126 -4.47 -3.42 4.90
CA VAL A 126 -4.21 -3.78 6.30
C VAL A 126 -3.08 -4.82 6.32
N HIS A 127 -1.84 -4.36 6.32
CA HIS A 127 -0.70 -5.28 6.33
C HIS A 127 -0.56 -5.97 7.68
N TRP A 128 -0.38 -7.28 7.61
CA TRP A 128 -0.04 -8.13 8.74
C TRP A 128 1.46 -8.41 8.76
N ALA A 129 2.23 -7.72 7.91
CA ALA A 129 3.68 -7.85 7.85
C ALA A 129 4.31 -7.43 9.18
N GLY A 130 5.07 -8.34 9.80
CA GLY A 130 5.64 -8.13 11.13
C GLY A 130 4.66 -8.31 12.29
N HIS A 131 3.38 -8.60 12.02
CA HIS A 131 2.42 -8.91 13.07
C HIS A 131 2.59 -10.34 13.57
N ARG A 132 2.20 -10.56 14.83
CA ARG A 132 2.16 -11.86 15.49
C ARG A 132 0.91 -12.63 15.05
N LEU A 133 1.13 -13.65 14.24
CA LEU A 133 0.09 -14.59 13.80
C LEU A 133 0.17 -15.89 14.60
N ILE A 134 -0.99 -16.37 15.05
CA ILE A 134 -1.10 -17.65 15.74
C ILE A 134 -2.22 -18.49 15.12
N CYS A 135 -1.95 -19.79 14.97
CA CYS A 135 -2.94 -20.78 14.59
C CYS A 135 -3.39 -21.50 15.86
N ILE A 136 -4.67 -21.40 16.20
CA ILE A 136 -5.22 -22.02 17.41
C ILE A 136 -6.42 -22.90 17.06
N GLY A 137 -6.68 -23.87 17.93
CA GLY A 137 -7.90 -24.67 17.84
C GLY A 137 -9.15 -23.85 18.12
N ASP A 138 -10.28 -24.30 17.58
CA ASP A 138 -11.61 -23.79 17.89
C ASP A 138 -12.03 -24.00 19.35
N TYR A 139 -11.55 -25.07 19.99
CA TYR A 139 -11.72 -25.31 21.44
C TYR A 139 -10.82 -24.46 22.34
N SER A 140 -9.83 -23.75 21.79
CA SER A 140 -8.90 -22.96 22.59
C SER A 140 -9.58 -21.75 23.23
N THR A 141 -9.39 -21.61 24.53
CA THR A 141 -9.82 -20.49 25.36
C THR A 141 -8.66 -19.53 25.63
N ASN A 142 -8.95 -18.37 26.24
CA ASN A 142 -7.89 -17.43 26.63
C ASN A 142 -6.92 -18.02 27.67
N GLU A 143 -7.32 -19.06 28.40
CA GLU A 143 -6.49 -19.74 29.40
C GLU A 143 -5.47 -20.69 28.75
N ASP A 144 -5.70 -21.11 27.50
CA ASP A 144 -4.82 -22.00 26.74
C ASP A 144 -3.68 -21.26 26.02
N MET A 145 -3.68 -19.92 26.09
CA MET A 145 -2.64 -19.10 25.45
C MET A 145 -1.31 -19.23 26.20
N PRO A 146 -0.17 -19.31 25.49
CA PRO A 146 1.12 -19.32 26.15
C PRO A 146 1.33 -18.04 26.98
N PRO A 147 1.93 -18.14 28.18
CA PRO A 147 2.21 -16.97 28.99
C PRO A 147 3.12 -16.00 28.22
N GLY A 148 2.83 -14.70 28.31
CA GLY A 148 3.60 -13.64 27.63
C GLY A 148 3.10 -13.23 26.24
N VAL A 149 2.26 -14.03 25.57
CA VAL A 149 1.80 -13.77 24.19
C VAL A 149 0.97 -12.48 24.05
N LEU A 150 0.23 -12.10 25.11
CA LEU A 150 -0.55 -10.86 25.14
C LEU A 150 0.20 -9.67 25.77
N THR A 151 1.42 -9.90 26.27
CA THR A 151 2.23 -8.81 26.82
C THR A 151 2.88 -8.02 25.67
N PRO A 152 2.98 -6.68 25.79
CA PRO A 152 3.59 -5.83 24.76
C PRO A 152 5.13 -5.85 24.77
N GLU A 153 5.76 -6.80 25.48
CA GLU A 153 7.19 -6.76 25.87
C GLU A 153 8.14 -7.58 24.98
N GLU A 154 7.77 -7.86 23.72
CA GLU A 154 8.64 -8.49 22.70
C GLU A 154 8.97 -7.55 21.55
#